data_AF-A0AA92LSA9-F1
#
_entry.id   AF-A0AA92LSA9-F1
#
_cell.length_a   1.000
_cell.length_b   1.000
_cell.length_c   1.000
_cell.angle_alpha   90.00
_cell.angle_beta   90.00
_cell.angle_gamma   90.00
#
_symmetry.space_group_name_H-M   'P 1'
#
loop_
_entity.id
_entity.type
_entity.pdbx_description
1 polymer ?
#
loop_
_entity_poly.entity_id
_entity_poly.type
_entity_poly.pdbx_seq_one_letter_code
_entity_poly.pdbx_strand_id
1 'polypeptide(L)'
;MYTRSVVFWLSALTATSTLAADTSAATSHPPTSSLKQGYFIDAPVTGLYYKTSSNITGVTQQGAFHYQPGDVISFFLGNDEKGYLLTTLSSQEVLTPTMATTKPSRSINMTRLLLSLDSTPENRKEIVLANRVLSDARFQNQLKGLDLNYLDDAKRHLNLDWVSVDEAIEHLNESQLYIEKNFASDEIIFEPRGMTFKNIVIKKKDWQGRACAYDLRYQHHPKYRPPFGETRFTITKDSLIEHPSIGDHFQGCFLSMKRPITEDIVEPISKFADWFNIVGCSITGCTRNDLNGFSLEDFDDEGDWKYRSVALNFDPSTELLMEKVQGLGRKKNIHHHNRTEMLWFTYPNTNEHDIDYLGVWQQTQYHQQSMTQSCLLMRHQQVMRLPHNADTCPTDASLYTQDVTQEYADMWWVNNDEPKAELAQMNVMVRWSTTPAEINYTTWEYLPAGATWEQGILYRYQQDVLRNRDGSDRIETHTISEFVKVSEDV
;
A
#
# COMPACT_ATOMS: atom_id res chain seq x y z
N MET A 1 22.35 -3.19 8.70
CA MET A 1 21.71 -4.42 8.18
C MET A 1 21.19 -4.06 6.80
N TYR A 2 21.70 -4.72 5.76
CA TYR A 2 21.47 -4.32 4.38
C TYR A 2 20.25 -5.07 3.84
N THR A 3 19.17 -4.37 3.52
CA THR A 3 18.12 -4.86 2.62
C THR A 3 18.72 -4.95 1.22
N ARG A 4 18.98 -6.16 0.73
CA ARG A 4 19.28 -6.38 -0.68
C ARG A 4 17.95 -6.62 -1.38
N SER A 5 17.36 -5.56 -1.95
CA SER A 5 16.22 -5.70 -2.87
C SER A 5 16.65 -6.58 -4.05
N VAL A 6 15.73 -7.40 -4.51
CA VAL A 6 15.91 -8.39 -5.58
C VAL A 6 16.42 -7.73 -6.87
N VAL A 7 17.71 -7.93 -7.18
CA VAL A 7 18.29 -7.67 -8.51
C VAL A 7 19.19 -8.86 -8.84
N PHE A 8 18.69 -9.76 -9.68
CA PHE A 8 19.37 -11.01 -10.03
C PHE A 8 20.46 -10.82 -11.10
N TRP A 9 21.62 -11.42 -10.86
CA TRP A 9 22.72 -11.61 -11.82
C TRP A 9 22.83 -13.10 -12.18
N LEU A 10 22.73 -13.42 -13.47
CA LEU A 10 22.69 -14.79 -14.01
C LEU A 10 23.96 -15.60 -13.76
N SER A 11 23.79 -16.86 -13.33
CA SER A 11 24.63 -17.98 -13.79
C SER A 11 23.86 -19.30 -13.74
N ALA A 12 23.67 -19.92 -14.91
CA ALA A 12 22.89 -21.12 -15.14
C ALA A 12 23.66 -22.42 -14.85
N LEU A 13 23.00 -23.42 -14.27
CA LEU A 13 23.25 -24.85 -14.52
C LEU A 13 22.13 -25.74 -13.95
N THR A 14 21.70 -26.68 -14.79
CA THR A 14 20.55 -27.59 -14.65
C THR A 14 20.83 -28.82 -13.78
N ALA A 15 19.83 -29.28 -13.00
CA ALA A 15 19.67 -30.70 -12.64
C ALA A 15 18.24 -31.04 -12.17
N THR A 16 17.70 -32.13 -12.69
CA THR A 16 16.38 -32.73 -12.39
C THR A 16 16.48 -33.83 -11.33
N SER A 17 15.55 -33.90 -10.36
CA SER A 17 15.10 -35.18 -9.78
C SER A 17 13.82 -35.06 -8.95
N THR A 18 12.97 -36.07 -9.10
CA THR A 18 11.66 -36.38 -8.50
C THR A 18 11.77 -37.06 -7.12
N LEU A 19 10.83 -36.81 -6.19
CA LEU A 19 9.90 -37.81 -5.60
C LEU A 19 9.15 -37.37 -4.32
N ALA A 20 7.87 -37.78 -4.30
CA ALA A 20 7.01 -38.26 -3.20
C ALA A 20 6.61 -37.32 -2.05
N ALA A 21 5.30 -37.06 -1.99
CA ALA A 21 4.59 -36.41 -0.89
C ALA A 21 3.97 -37.46 0.05
N ASP A 22 4.08 -37.22 1.36
CA ASP A 22 3.27 -37.88 2.39
C ASP A 22 2.38 -36.82 3.05
N THR A 23 1.07 -36.97 2.85
CA THR A 23 0.02 -36.14 3.46
C THR A 23 -0.32 -36.66 4.85
N SER A 24 -0.25 -35.80 5.86
CA SER A 24 -0.90 -36.02 7.15
C SER A 24 -1.82 -34.86 7.47
N ALA A 25 -3.11 -35.15 7.56
CA ALA A 25 -4.19 -34.22 7.80
C ALA A 25 -4.17 -33.69 9.24
N ALA A 26 -4.11 -32.37 9.39
CA ALA A 26 -4.28 -31.69 10.67
C ALA A 26 -5.76 -31.44 10.95
N THR A 27 -6.22 -31.84 12.14
CA THR A 27 -7.56 -31.61 12.68
C THR A 27 -7.69 -30.18 13.22
N SER A 28 -8.56 -29.37 12.60
CA SER A 28 -8.85 -27.99 12.99
C SER A 28 -9.70 -27.92 14.27
N HIS A 29 -9.17 -27.31 15.33
CA HIS A 29 -9.98 -26.76 16.42
C HIS A 29 -10.52 -25.38 16.02
N PRO A 30 -11.79 -25.04 16.33
CA PRO A 30 -12.31 -23.69 16.09
C PRO A 30 -11.63 -22.70 17.06
N PRO A 31 -11.15 -21.52 16.59
CA PRO A 31 -10.54 -20.55 17.47
C PRO A 31 -11.61 -19.87 18.34
N THR A 32 -11.46 -20.01 19.66
CA THR A 32 -12.16 -19.20 20.65
C THR A 32 -11.74 -17.73 20.44
N SER A 33 -12.67 -16.82 20.14
CA SER A 33 -12.35 -15.39 19.92
C SER A 33 -11.91 -14.71 21.22
N SER A 34 -10.63 -14.79 21.54
CA SER A 34 -10.04 -13.96 22.60
C SER A 34 -9.74 -12.58 22.04
N LEU A 35 -10.23 -11.56 22.75
CA LEU A 35 -9.83 -10.17 22.55
C LEU A 35 -8.30 -10.07 22.65
N LYS A 36 -7.65 -9.53 21.62
CA LYS A 36 -6.21 -9.25 21.59
C LYS A 36 -5.96 -7.74 21.76
N GLN A 37 -4.75 -7.41 22.17
CA GLN A 37 -4.24 -6.05 22.25
C GLN A 37 -3.16 -5.87 21.18
N GLY A 38 -3.25 -4.79 20.41
CA GLY A 38 -2.22 -4.37 19.45
C GLY A 38 -1.76 -2.94 19.74
N TYR A 39 -0.79 -2.44 18.98
CA TYR A 39 -0.17 -1.13 19.19
C TYR A 39 0.03 -0.37 17.89
N PHE A 40 -0.36 0.90 17.84
CA PHE A 40 0.00 1.81 16.76
C PHE A 40 1.29 2.56 17.13
N ILE A 41 2.37 2.31 16.38
CA ILE A 41 3.73 2.75 16.66
C ILE A 41 4.28 3.65 15.54
N ASP A 42 4.49 4.90 15.89
CA ASP A 42 5.31 5.95 15.28
C ASP A 42 6.01 6.69 16.44
N ALA A 43 6.75 5.94 17.26
CA ALA A 43 6.62 5.94 18.72
C ALA A 43 5.18 5.60 19.19
N PRO A 44 4.97 5.02 20.39
CA PRO A 44 3.62 4.78 20.89
C PRO A 44 2.72 6.01 20.71
N VAL A 45 1.64 5.89 19.93
CA VAL A 45 0.75 7.03 19.63
C VAL A 45 -0.45 6.99 20.55
N THR A 46 -0.62 8.02 21.38
CA THR A 46 -1.76 8.21 22.27
C THR A 46 -2.74 9.21 21.67
N GLY A 47 -4.03 8.85 21.65
CA GLY A 47 -5.10 9.75 21.23
C GLY A 47 -5.72 9.48 19.86
N LEU A 48 -5.36 8.39 19.18
CA LEU A 48 -6.04 7.98 17.95
C LEU A 48 -7.35 7.27 18.32
N TYR A 49 -8.48 7.76 17.81
CA TYR A 49 -9.73 6.99 17.88
C TYR A 49 -9.63 5.81 16.93
N TYR A 50 -10.09 4.62 17.35
CA TYR A 50 -10.12 3.44 16.50
C TYR A 50 -11.48 2.76 16.52
N LYS A 51 -11.82 2.10 15.41
CA LYS A 51 -12.99 1.22 15.26
C LYS A 51 -12.60 -0.03 14.49
N THR A 52 -13.01 -1.19 14.98
CA THR A 52 -12.82 -2.49 14.30
C THR A 52 -14.07 -2.94 13.55
N SER A 53 -13.93 -3.86 12.60
CA SER A 53 -15.06 -4.50 11.91
C SER A 53 -15.97 -5.30 12.85
N SER A 54 -15.44 -5.81 13.97
CA SER A 54 -16.24 -6.37 15.08
C SER A 54 -16.90 -5.34 16.01
N ASN A 55 -16.88 -4.05 15.64
CA ASN A 55 -17.45 -2.92 16.38
C ASN A 55 -16.78 -2.61 17.73
N ILE A 56 -15.53 -3.04 17.94
CA ILE A 56 -14.73 -2.57 19.08
C ILE A 56 -14.28 -1.14 18.78
N THR A 57 -14.51 -0.24 19.71
CA THR A 57 -14.08 1.17 19.59
C THR A 57 -13.27 1.59 20.80
N GLY A 58 -12.37 2.54 20.62
CA GLY A 58 -11.62 3.12 21.72
C GLY A 58 -10.72 4.26 21.27
N VAL A 59 -9.86 4.70 22.18
CA VAL A 59 -8.79 5.67 21.89
C VAL A 59 -7.47 5.03 22.32
N THR A 60 -6.44 5.14 21.49
CA THR A 60 -5.14 4.55 21.80
C THR A 60 -4.54 5.17 23.05
N GLN A 61 -3.95 4.32 23.90
CA GLN A 61 -3.17 4.73 25.07
C GLN A 61 -1.81 4.05 25.02
N GLN A 62 -0.73 4.83 24.93
CA GLN A 62 0.62 4.34 24.66
C GLN A 62 0.62 3.42 23.42
N GLY A 63 -0.07 3.84 22.36
CA GLY A 63 -0.28 3.06 21.14
C GLY A 63 -1.31 1.94 21.25
N ALA A 64 -1.66 1.47 22.45
CA ALA A 64 -2.46 0.27 22.64
C ALA A 64 -3.91 0.41 22.14
N PHE A 65 -4.40 -0.60 21.41
CA PHE A 65 -5.79 -0.77 20.98
C PHE A 65 -6.22 -2.23 21.13
N HIS A 66 -7.52 -2.50 21.10
CA HIS A 66 -8.07 -3.85 21.19
C HIS A 66 -8.73 -4.30 19.89
N TYR A 67 -8.61 -5.58 19.56
CA TYR A 67 -9.16 -6.18 18.34
C TYR A 67 -9.43 -7.67 18.51
N GLN A 68 -10.22 -8.25 17.61
CA GLN A 68 -10.33 -9.69 17.42
C GLN A 68 -9.50 -10.12 16.20
N PRO A 69 -8.81 -11.27 16.23
CA PRO A 69 -8.08 -11.76 15.06
C PRO A 69 -8.97 -11.76 13.80
N GLY A 70 -8.46 -11.20 12.70
CA GLY A 70 -9.21 -11.03 11.45
C GLY A 70 -10.02 -9.75 11.36
N ASP A 71 -10.08 -8.93 12.42
CA ASP A 71 -10.66 -7.59 12.35
C ASP A 71 -9.91 -6.73 11.33
N VAL A 72 -10.65 -5.81 10.70
CA VAL A 72 -10.09 -4.64 10.03
C VAL A 72 -10.26 -3.45 10.95
N ILE A 73 -9.23 -2.61 11.07
CA ILE A 73 -9.17 -1.48 12.01
C ILE A 73 -9.06 -0.18 11.24
N SER A 74 -9.90 0.79 11.58
CA SER A 74 -9.82 2.16 11.09
C SER A 74 -9.35 3.09 12.21
N PHE A 75 -8.34 3.92 11.93
CA PHE A 75 -7.82 4.93 12.86
C PHE A 75 -8.19 6.32 12.41
N PHE A 76 -8.58 7.17 13.36
CA PHE A 76 -9.06 8.52 13.11
C PHE A 76 -8.34 9.55 13.98
N LEU A 77 -8.04 10.70 13.39
CA LEU A 77 -7.64 11.90 14.11
C LEU A 77 -8.90 12.68 14.49
N GLY A 78 -9.39 12.47 15.71
CA GLY A 78 -10.63 13.06 16.22
C GLY A 78 -11.13 12.33 17.46
N ASN A 79 -12.33 12.68 17.93
CA ASN A 79 -12.97 12.05 19.09
C ASN A 79 -13.75 10.78 18.75
N ASP A 80 -14.13 10.62 17.48
CA ASP A 80 -14.99 9.55 16.99
C ASP A 80 -14.72 9.26 15.50
N GLU A 81 -15.51 8.35 14.93
CA GLU A 81 -15.45 7.95 13.52
C GLU A 81 -15.78 9.07 12.51
N LYS A 82 -16.22 10.25 12.99
CA LYS A 82 -16.43 11.43 12.13
C LYS A 82 -15.16 12.29 12.01
N GLY A 83 -14.09 11.94 12.70
CA GLY A 83 -12.78 12.57 12.58
C GLY A 83 -12.15 12.35 11.20
N TYR A 84 -10.93 12.88 11.01
CA TYR A 84 -10.15 12.59 9.81
C TYR A 84 -9.72 11.12 9.81
N LEU A 85 -10.15 10.34 8.81
CA LEU A 85 -9.71 8.97 8.63
C LEU A 85 -8.22 8.96 8.26
N LEU A 86 -7.39 8.43 9.16
CA LEU A 86 -5.96 8.33 8.95
C LEU A 86 -5.64 7.14 8.05
N THR A 87 -6.20 5.97 8.38
CA THR A 87 -5.98 4.72 7.65
C THR A 87 -6.98 3.64 8.06
N THR A 88 -7.15 2.64 7.19
CA THR A 88 -7.85 1.38 7.46
C THR A 88 -6.99 0.22 6.97
N LEU A 89 -6.79 -0.80 7.81
CA LEU A 89 -5.90 -1.94 7.55
C LEU A 89 -6.27 -3.16 8.40
N SER A 90 -5.83 -4.35 8.00
CA SER A 90 -6.01 -5.58 8.79
C SER A 90 -5.39 -5.43 10.19
N SER A 91 -6.05 -6.04 11.17
CA SER A 91 -5.58 -6.05 12.55
C SER A 91 -4.31 -6.86 12.72
N GLN A 92 -3.32 -6.28 13.39
CA GLN A 92 -2.06 -6.92 13.74
C GLN A 92 -1.60 -6.44 15.12
N GLU A 93 -0.62 -7.14 15.71
CA GLU A 93 -0.06 -6.76 17.01
C GLU A 93 0.62 -5.39 16.96
N VAL A 94 1.30 -5.07 15.86
CA VAL A 94 1.99 -3.79 15.68
C VAL A 94 1.60 -3.21 14.34
N LEU A 95 1.02 -2.02 14.36
CA LEU A 95 0.69 -1.22 13.19
C LEU A 95 1.55 0.04 13.18
N THR A 96 2.00 0.47 12.01
CA THR A 96 2.87 1.64 11.87
C THR A 96 2.45 2.48 10.67
N PRO A 97 2.94 3.73 10.53
CA PRO A 97 2.67 4.52 9.36
C PRO A 97 3.12 3.92 8.03
N THR A 98 4.10 3.03 8.05
CA THR A 98 4.54 2.33 6.84
C THR A 98 3.53 1.28 6.38
N MET A 99 2.64 0.79 7.24
CA MET A 99 1.63 -0.20 6.85
C MET A 99 0.35 0.42 6.28
N ALA A 100 0.11 1.70 6.56
CA ALA A 100 -1.16 2.40 6.34
C ALA A 100 -1.46 2.83 4.88
N THR A 101 -0.54 2.58 3.95
CA THR A 101 -0.63 3.13 2.58
C THR A 101 0.30 2.40 1.63
N THR A 102 -0.07 2.37 0.34
CA THR A 102 0.79 1.81 -0.73
C THR A 102 1.76 2.85 -1.31
N LYS A 103 1.81 4.06 -0.77
CA LYS A 103 2.71 5.13 -1.23
C LYS A 103 3.78 5.46 -0.20
N PRO A 104 5.08 5.34 -0.55
CA PRO A 104 6.18 5.69 0.35
C PRO A 104 6.06 7.12 0.92
N SER A 105 5.76 8.10 0.06
CA SER A 105 5.66 9.50 0.46
C SER A 105 4.52 9.77 1.43
N ARG A 106 3.40 9.05 1.29
CA ARG A 106 2.25 9.16 2.19
C ARG A 106 2.58 8.63 3.59
N SER A 107 3.36 7.54 3.71
CA SER A 107 3.83 7.04 5.01
C SER A 107 4.65 8.11 5.76
N ILE A 108 5.62 8.73 5.07
CA ILE A 108 6.46 9.79 5.67
C ILE A 108 5.60 11.00 6.05
N ASN A 109 4.68 11.42 5.17
CA ASN A 109 3.80 12.55 5.44
C ASN A 109 2.82 12.28 6.58
N MET A 110 2.42 11.03 6.79
CA MET A 110 1.62 10.64 7.94
C MET A 110 2.40 10.79 9.24
N THR A 111 3.66 10.34 9.28
CA THR A 111 4.57 10.59 10.42
C THR A 111 4.77 12.08 10.66
N ARG A 112 5.00 12.87 9.60
CA ARG A 112 5.11 14.33 9.71
C ARG A 112 3.86 14.94 10.35
N LEU A 113 2.66 14.50 9.94
CA LEU A 113 1.41 14.96 10.53
C LEU A 113 1.32 14.59 12.01
N LEU A 114 1.58 13.34 12.38
CA LEU A 114 1.50 12.87 13.77
C LEU A 114 2.47 13.63 14.68
N LEU A 115 3.72 13.81 14.25
CA LEU A 115 4.72 14.58 15.00
C LEU A 115 4.39 16.07 15.07
N SER A 116 3.79 16.65 14.03
CA SER A 116 3.38 18.07 14.04
C SER A 116 2.14 18.33 14.91
N LEU A 117 1.37 17.28 15.23
CA LEU A 117 0.21 17.31 16.13
C LEU A 117 0.57 16.91 17.57
N ASP A 118 1.82 16.49 17.80
CA ASP A 118 2.29 16.09 19.11
C ASP A 118 2.27 17.27 20.09
N SER A 119 1.62 17.08 21.22
CA SER A 119 1.59 18.05 22.31
C SER A 119 2.84 18.00 23.20
N THR A 120 3.66 16.96 23.05
CA THR A 120 4.91 16.75 23.78
C THR A 120 6.12 16.55 22.86
N PRO A 121 6.39 17.45 21.89
CA PRO A 121 7.39 17.24 20.84
C PRO A 121 8.84 17.07 21.36
N GLU A 122 9.11 17.54 22.58
CA GLU A 122 10.41 17.37 23.26
C GLU A 122 10.63 15.93 23.79
N ASN A 123 9.55 15.14 23.90
CA ASN A 123 9.58 13.75 24.37
C ASN A 123 9.28 12.78 23.21
N ARG A 124 10.31 12.41 22.45
CA ARG A 124 10.19 11.48 21.31
C ARG A 124 9.87 10.02 21.66
N LYS A 125 9.63 9.70 22.95
CA LYS A 125 9.27 8.35 23.38
C LYS A 125 7.80 8.01 23.20
N GLU A 126 6.94 9.01 23.00
CA GLU A 126 5.50 8.86 22.85
C GLU A 126 4.97 10.07 22.06
N ILE A 127 4.08 9.85 21.10
CA ILE A 127 3.34 10.94 20.45
C ILE A 127 2.02 11.11 21.20
N VAL A 128 1.79 12.28 21.79
CA VAL A 128 0.54 12.58 22.51
C VAL A 128 -0.27 13.57 21.71
N LEU A 129 -1.30 13.07 21.02
CA LEU A 129 -2.12 13.90 20.13
C LEU A 129 -2.96 14.91 20.92
N ALA A 130 -2.88 16.18 20.50
CA ALA A 130 -3.58 17.28 21.16
C ALA A 130 -5.11 17.23 20.95
N ASN A 131 -5.82 16.50 21.81
CA ASN A 131 -7.28 16.32 21.72
C ASN A 131 -8.06 17.66 21.62
N ARG A 132 -7.60 18.73 22.29
CA ARG A 132 -8.26 20.04 22.19
C ARG A 132 -8.25 20.63 20.77
N VAL A 133 -7.18 20.42 20.01
CA VAL A 133 -7.08 20.90 18.62
C VAL A 133 -7.88 19.99 17.70
N LEU A 134 -7.81 18.68 17.94
CA LEU A 134 -8.56 17.68 17.17
C LEU A 134 -10.08 17.71 17.41
N SER A 135 -10.56 18.36 18.48
CA SER A 135 -11.99 18.55 18.72
C SER A 135 -12.55 19.84 18.09
N ASP A 136 -11.71 20.70 17.52
CA ASP A 136 -12.17 21.91 16.83
C ASP A 136 -12.75 21.57 15.45
N ALA A 137 -14.02 21.95 15.22
CA ALA A 137 -14.72 21.61 13.98
C ALA A 137 -14.10 22.28 12.74
N ARG A 138 -13.53 23.48 12.87
CA ARG A 138 -12.86 24.16 11.75
C ARG A 138 -11.57 23.41 11.41
N PHE A 139 -10.77 23.07 12.41
CA PHE A 139 -9.55 22.30 12.23
C PHE A 139 -9.83 20.93 11.63
N GLN A 140 -10.85 20.22 12.10
CA GLN A 140 -11.30 18.95 11.52
C GLN A 140 -11.68 19.09 10.05
N ASN A 141 -12.40 20.14 9.67
CA ASN A 141 -12.72 20.40 8.26
C ASN A 141 -11.47 20.70 7.42
N GLN A 142 -10.46 21.38 7.99
CA GLN A 142 -9.17 21.59 7.31
C GLN A 142 -8.38 20.29 7.16
N LEU A 143 -8.34 19.45 8.20
CA LEU A 143 -7.72 18.12 8.14
C LEU A 143 -8.38 17.23 7.08
N LYS A 144 -9.71 17.26 6.95
CA LYS A 144 -10.43 16.52 5.90
C LYS A 144 -10.08 16.94 4.48
N GLY A 145 -9.57 18.16 4.28
CA GLY A 145 -9.01 18.61 3.00
C GLY A 145 -7.52 18.28 2.81
N LEU A 146 -6.87 17.67 3.81
CA LEU A 146 -5.44 17.35 3.76
C LEU A 146 -5.20 16.09 2.92
N ASP A 147 -4.46 16.25 1.83
CA ASP A 147 -3.90 15.13 1.09
C ASP A 147 -2.48 14.81 1.57
N LEU A 148 -2.34 13.70 2.30
CA LEU A 148 -1.05 13.19 2.75
C LEU A 148 -0.14 12.70 1.62
N ASN A 149 -0.63 12.56 0.38
CA ASN A 149 0.23 12.26 -0.75
C ASN A 149 1.16 13.44 -1.11
N TYR A 150 0.73 14.68 -0.85
CA TYR A 150 1.42 15.92 -1.24
C TYR A 150 1.35 16.98 -0.13
N LEU A 151 1.81 16.59 1.06
CA LEU A 151 1.68 17.41 2.27
C LEU A 151 2.21 18.83 2.10
N ASP A 152 3.35 19.02 1.43
CA ASP A 152 3.99 20.33 1.28
C ASP A 152 3.15 21.37 0.52
N ASP A 153 2.24 20.93 -0.35
CA ASP A 153 1.27 21.82 -1.01
C ASP A 153 0.08 22.15 -0.09
N ALA A 154 -0.32 21.18 0.74
CA ALA A 154 -1.42 21.29 1.69
C ALA A 154 -1.09 22.09 2.97
N LYS A 155 0.20 22.21 3.32
CA LYS A 155 0.71 23.03 4.47
C LYS A 155 0.12 24.43 4.54
N ARG A 156 -0.20 25.03 3.38
CA ARG A 156 -0.75 26.38 3.27
C ARG A 156 -2.09 26.55 4.00
N HIS A 157 -2.80 25.46 4.30
CA HIS A 157 -4.14 25.50 4.87
C HIS A 157 -4.19 25.21 6.39
N LEU A 158 -3.12 24.67 6.96
CA LEU A 158 -3.02 24.29 8.39
C LEU A 158 -1.83 25.01 9.02
N ASN A 159 -2.12 25.90 9.98
CA ASN A 159 -1.10 26.65 10.72
C ASN A 159 -0.45 25.75 11.79
N LEU A 160 0.33 24.77 11.33
CA LEU A 160 1.11 23.84 12.13
C LEU A 160 2.61 24.08 11.89
N ASP A 161 3.42 23.85 12.91
CA ASP A 161 4.87 23.78 12.78
C ASP A 161 5.24 22.42 12.19
N TRP A 162 5.27 22.37 10.87
CA TRP A 162 5.42 21.12 10.13
C TRP A 162 6.82 20.51 10.26
N VAL A 163 6.86 19.29 10.76
CA VAL A 163 8.05 18.43 10.76
C VAL A 163 8.59 18.23 9.34
N SER A 164 9.92 18.24 9.23
CA SER A 164 10.63 18.06 7.97
C SER A 164 10.60 16.60 7.49
N VAL A 165 10.93 16.36 6.22
CA VAL A 165 11.05 14.99 5.69
C VAL A 165 12.19 14.24 6.37
N ASP A 166 13.34 14.91 6.56
CA ASP A 166 14.53 14.29 7.15
C ASP A 166 14.27 13.87 8.61
N GLU A 167 13.64 14.74 9.40
CA GLU A 167 13.26 14.46 10.78
C GLU A 167 12.24 13.31 10.89
N ALA A 168 11.25 13.26 10.00
CA ALA A 168 10.29 12.15 9.98
C ALA A 168 10.93 10.80 9.61
N ILE A 169 11.92 10.80 8.72
CA ILE A 169 12.67 9.59 8.36
C ILE A 169 13.54 9.11 9.53
N GLU A 170 14.22 10.04 10.22
CA GLU A 170 14.99 9.74 11.41
C GLU A 170 14.08 9.14 12.50
N HIS A 171 12.92 9.76 12.73
CA HIS A 171 11.92 9.27 13.69
C HIS A 171 11.36 7.88 13.33
N LEU A 172 11.09 7.61 12.05
CA LEU A 172 10.68 6.27 11.60
C LEU A 172 11.76 5.21 11.86
N ASN A 173 13.02 5.58 11.68
CA ASN A 173 14.15 4.70 11.97
C ASN A 173 14.29 4.44 13.49
N GLU A 174 14.11 5.48 14.33
CA GLU A 174 14.05 5.31 15.79
C GLU A 174 12.87 4.44 16.23
N SER A 175 11.71 4.63 15.60
CA SER A 175 10.51 3.83 15.82
C SER A 175 10.73 2.36 15.48
N GLN A 176 11.45 2.08 14.39
CA GLN A 176 11.83 0.71 14.04
C GLN A 176 12.73 0.07 15.12
N LEU A 177 13.73 0.80 15.64
CA LEU A 177 14.58 0.29 16.73
C LEU A 177 13.77 0.02 18.01
N TYR A 178 12.77 0.86 18.30
CA TYR A 178 11.83 0.60 19.39
C TYR A 178 11.02 -0.68 19.13
N ILE A 179 10.55 -0.88 17.91
CA ILE A 179 9.78 -2.08 17.54
C ILE A 179 10.62 -3.33 17.71
N GLU A 180 11.84 -3.37 17.17
CA GLU A 180 12.76 -4.49 17.30
C GLU A 180 13.08 -4.82 18.75
N LYS A 181 13.19 -3.80 19.61
CA LYS A 181 13.49 -4.01 21.02
C LYS A 181 12.32 -4.56 21.84
N ASN A 182 11.08 -4.18 21.50
CA ASN A 182 9.92 -4.44 22.35
C ASN A 182 8.95 -5.49 21.79
N PHE A 183 8.99 -5.74 20.48
CA PHE A 183 8.06 -6.62 19.75
C PHE A 183 8.79 -7.66 18.89
N ALA A 184 10.09 -7.87 19.11
CA ALA A 184 10.76 -9.01 18.51
C ALA A 184 10.16 -10.31 19.03
N SER A 185 9.86 -11.22 18.11
CA SER A 185 9.34 -12.54 18.40
C SER A 185 9.99 -13.56 17.46
N ASP A 186 10.32 -14.72 18.00
CA ASP A 186 10.78 -15.89 17.24
C ASP A 186 9.58 -16.70 16.70
N GLU A 187 8.35 -16.24 16.90
CA GLU A 187 7.15 -16.85 16.34
C GLU A 187 7.19 -16.80 14.81
N ILE A 188 7.08 -17.98 14.19
CA ILE A 188 6.92 -18.11 12.75
C ILE A 188 5.49 -17.73 12.40
N ILE A 189 5.34 -16.63 11.68
CA ILE A 189 4.04 -16.11 11.20
C ILE A 189 3.74 -16.53 9.77
N PHE A 190 4.74 -17.01 9.02
CA PHE A 190 4.55 -17.47 7.64
C PHE A 190 5.61 -18.49 7.22
N GLU A 191 5.19 -19.51 6.45
CA GLU A 191 6.09 -20.54 5.90
C GLU A 191 5.96 -20.58 4.36
N PRO A 192 6.83 -19.86 3.63
CA PRO A 192 6.68 -19.70 2.17
C PRO A 192 7.17 -20.90 1.35
N ARG A 193 7.67 -21.96 1.98
CA ARG A 193 8.24 -23.11 1.27
C ARG A 193 7.16 -23.93 0.57
N GLY A 194 7.46 -24.33 -0.66
CA GLY A 194 6.54 -25.10 -1.52
C GLY A 194 5.50 -24.23 -2.22
N MET A 195 5.60 -22.90 -2.11
CA MET A 195 4.64 -21.97 -2.72
C MET A 195 5.24 -21.28 -3.95
N THR A 196 4.36 -21.00 -4.93
CA THR A 196 4.64 -20.08 -6.03
C THR A 196 4.07 -18.72 -5.67
N PHE A 197 4.83 -17.65 -5.90
CA PHE A 197 4.45 -16.28 -5.63
C PHE A 197 4.32 -15.49 -6.92
N LYS A 198 3.37 -14.55 -6.91
CA LYS A 198 3.29 -13.44 -7.86
C LYS A 198 3.97 -12.24 -7.22
N ASN A 199 4.89 -11.61 -7.93
CA ASN A 199 5.56 -10.39 -7.50
C ASN A 199 5.30 -9.29 -8.53
N ILE A 200 4.56 -8.29 -8.11
CA ILE A 200 4.19 -7.12 -8.90
C ILE A 200 5.08 -5.96 -8.48
N VAL A 201 5.65 -5.25 -9.44
CA VAL A 201 6.43 -4.03 -9.20
C VAL A 201 5.76 -2.86 -9.88
N ILE A 202 5.50 -1.78 -9.15
CA ILE A 202 4.85 -0.58 -9.65
C ILE A 202 5.81 0.60 -9.51
N LYS A 203 6.19 1.18 -10.65
CA LYS A 203 6.93 2.44 -10.73
C LYS A 203 5.96 3.59 -10.49
N LYS A 204 6.10 4.29 -9.36
CA LYS A 204 5.25 5.46 -9.03
C LYS A 204 5.88 6.76 -9.55
N LYS A 205 7.19 6.92 -9.35
CA LYS A 205 7.99 8.04 -9.86
C LYS A 205 9.32 7.56 -10.41
N ASP A 206 9.82 8.22 -11.44
CA ASP A 206 11.18 7.99 -11.93
C ASP A 206 12.25 8.76 -11.12
N TRP A 207 13.52 8.60 -11.49
CA TRP A 207 14.65 9.20 -10.76
C TRP A 207 14.66 10.73 -10.79
N GLN A 208 13.98 11.37 -11.75
CA GLN A 208 13.81 12.83 -11.82
C GLN A 208 12.65 13.31 -10.93
N GLY A 209 11.78 12.39 -10.50
CA GLY A 209 10.55 12.68 -9.78
C GLY A 209 9.38 12.96 -10.72
N ARG A 210 9.40 12.41 -11.94
CA ARG A 210 8.24 12.46 -12.85
C ARG A 210 7.25 11.36 -12.46
N ALA A 211 5.97 11.69 -12.47
CA ALA A 211 4.89 10.77 -12.13
C ALA A 211 4.73 9.73 -13.24
N CYS A 212 4.70 8.46 -12.86
CA CYS A 212 4.53 7.37 -13.81
C CYS A 212 3.04 7.02 -13.93
N ALA A 213 2.42 7.56 -14.98
CA ALA A 213 1.02 7.33 -15.28
C ALA A 213 0.83 6.29 -16.41
N TYR A 214 -0.14 5.40 -16.24
CA TYR A 214 -0.64 4.51 -17.28
C TYR A 214 -1.68 5.25 -18.14
N ASP A 215 -1.35 5.52 -19.39
CA ASP A 215 -2.18 6.24 -20.34
C ASP A 215 -3.16 5.27 -21.00
N LEU A 216 -4.41 5.33 -20.54
CA LEU A 216 -5.46 4.39 -20.94
C LEU A 216 -5.75 4.44 -22.44
N ARG A 217 -5.47 5.57 -23.11
CA ARG A 217 -5.64 5.71 -24.57
C ARG A 217 -4.74 4.76 -25.36
N TYR A 218 -3.62 4.33 -24.76
CA TYR A 218 -2.65 3.45 -25.39
C TYR A 218 -2.62 2.06 -24.78
N GLN A 219 -3.56 1.70 -23.88
CA GLN A 219 -3.55 0.43 -23.16
C GLN A 219 -3.47 -0.81 -24.08
N HIS A 220 -4.10 -0.75 -25.25
CA HIS A 220 -4.07 -1.83 -26.25
C HIS A 220 -3.01 -1.64 -27.34
N HIS A 221 -2.19 -0.58 -27.27
CA HIS A 221 -1.18 -0.31 -28.28
C HIS A 221 0.02 -1.26 -28.09
N PRO A 222 0.45 -2.02 -29.12
CA PRO A 222 1.39 -3.13 -28.96
C PRO A 222 2.81 -2.72 -28.51
N LYS A 223 3.15 -1.43 -28.64
CA LYS A 223 4.44 -0.87 -28.17
C LYS A 223 4.32 -0.06 -26.87
N TYR A 224 3.10 0.19 -26.39
CA TYR A 224 2.92 0.89 -25.12
C TYR A 224 3.19 -0.06 -23.96
N ARG A 225 3.82 0.44 -22.91
CA ARG A 225 4.22 -0.38 -21.77
C ARG A 225 3.73 0.28 -20.49
N PRO A 226 3.18 -0.49 -19.55
CA PRO A 226 2.71 0.07 -18.29
C PRO A 226 3.89 0.48 -17.39
N PRO A 227 3.61 1.30 -16.35
CA PRO A 227 4.54 1.58 -15.26
C PRO A 227 4.53 0.48 -14.18
N PHE A 228 4.12 -0.73 -14.53
CA PHE A 228 4.19 -1.89 -13.64
C PHE A 228 4.67 -3.12 -14.41
N GLY A 229 5.27 -4.06 -13.69
CA GLY A 229 5.77 -5.34 -14.19
C GLY A 229 5.40 -6.46 -13.22
N GLU A 230 5.53 -7.69 -13.70
CA GLU A 230 5.21 -8.88 -12.92
C GLU A 230 6.30 -9.94 -13.16
N THR A 231 6.71 -10.57 -12.07
CA THR A 231 7.48 -11.80 -12.07
C THR A 231 6.76 -12.87 -11.26
N ARG A 232 7.10 -14.14 -11.51
CA ARG A 232 6.64 -15.26 -10.70
C ARG A 232 7.83 -16.08 -10.27
N PHE A 233 7.81 -16.58 -9.04
CA PHE A 233 8.86 -17.45 -8.55
C PHE A 233 8.30 -18.51 -7.61
N THR A 234 8.96 -19.66 -7.53
CA THR A 234 8.63 -20.74 -6.61
C THR A 234 9.77 -20.93 -5.61
N ILE A 235 9.42 -20.95 -4.33
CA ILE A 235 10.35 -21.27 -3.25
C ILE A 235 10.24 -22.76 -2.98
N THR A 236 11.26 -23.54 -3.34
CA THR A 236 11.34 -24.95 -2.99
C THR A 236 12.12 -25.14 -1.69
N LYS A 237 12.34 -26.40 -1.30
CA LYS A 237 13.18 -26.73 -0.14
C LYS A 237 14.63 -26.24 -0.31
N ASP A 238 15.17 -26.37 -1.53
CA ASP A 238 16.61 -26.21 -1.80
C ASP A 238 16.91 -25.11 -2.84
N SER A 239 15.90 -24.57 -3.51
CA SER A 239 16.07 -23.60 -4.58
C SER A 239 14.97 -22.53 -4.63
N LEU A 240 15.32 -21.38 -5.18
CA LEU A 240 14.40 -20.41 -5.75
C LEU A 240 14.33 -20.67 -7.27
N ILE A 241 13.12 -20.76 -7.81
CA ILE A 241 12.87 -20.93 -9.25
C ILE A 241 12.13 -19.69 -9.74
N GLU A 242 12.79 -18.81 -10.49
CA GLU A 242 12.13 -17.72 -11.20
C GLU A 242 11.57 -18.22 -12.52
N HIS A 243 10.31 -17.91 -12.80
CA HIS A 243 9.60 -18.39 -13.98
C HIS A 243 9.62 -17.36 -15.12
N PRO A 244 9.36 -17.80 -16.38
CA PRO A 244 9.26 -16.92 -17.53
C PRO A 244 8.30 -15.75 -17.29
N SER A 245 8.81 -14.54 -17.54
CA SER A 245 8.09 -13.29 -17.35
C SER A 245 8.71 -12.16 -18.16
N ILE A 246 7.95 -11.08 -18.34
CA ILE A 246 8.47 -9.87 -19.00
C ILE A 246 9.52 -9.17 -18.11
N GLY A 247 9.50 -9.46 -16.80
CA GLY A 247 10.36 -8.85 -15.80
C GLY A 247 9.76 -7.60 -15.18
N ASP A 248 10.59 -6.92 -14.39
CA ASP A 248 10.25 -5.75 -13.59
C ASP A 248 11.27 -4.60 -13.78
N HIS A 249 12.03 -4.64 -14.88
CA HIS A 249 12.99 -3.60 -15.20
C HIS A 249 12.31 -2.41 -15.89
N PHE A 250 12.61 -1.19 -15.43
CA PHE A 250 12.02 0.04 -15.98
C PHE A 250 13.04 0.92 -16.69
N GLN A 251 12.65 1.49 -17.83
CA GLN A 251 13.33 2.61 -18.47
C GLN A 251 12.52 3.90 -18.20
N GLY A 252 12.91 4.63 -17.17
CA GLY A 252 12.11 5.76 -16.67
C GLY A 252 10.82 5.24 -16.02
N CYS A 253 9.68 5.61 -16.61
CA CYS A 253 8.36 5.18 -16.15
C CYS A 253 7.81 3.94 -16.89
N PHE A 254 8.52 3.40 -17.87
CA PHE A 254 7.99 2.34 -18.74
C PHE A 254 8.71 1.02 -18.52
N LEU A 255 7.96 -0.07 -18.44
CA LEU A 255 8.50 -1.42 -18.39
C LEU A 255 9.39 -1.69 -19.62
N SER A 256 10.58 -2.25 -19.39
CA SER A 256 11.61 -2.51 -20.39
C SER A 256 11.64 -3.98 -20.77
N MET A 257 11.33 -4.28 -22.04
CA MET A 257 11.39 -5.64 -22.61
C MET A 257 12.83 -6.10 -22.97
N LYS A 258 13.87 -5.39 -22.52
CA LYS A 258 15.26 -5.69 -22.93
C LYS A 258 15.85 -6.90 -22.22
N ARG A 259 15.24 -7.34 -21.11
CA ARG A 259 15.74 -8.42 -20.25
C ARG A 259 14.58 -9.30 -19.75
N PRO A 260 13.79 -9.92 -20.66
CA PRO A 260 12.75 -10.84 -20.23
C PRO A 260 13.38 -12.13 -19.71
N ILE A 261 12.69 -12.79 -18.79
CA ILE A 261 13.00 -14.16 -18.38
C ILE A 261 12.25 -15.09 -19.35
N THR A 262 12.98 -15.85 -20.14
CA THR A 262 12.39 -16.71 -21.20
C THR A 262 12.26 -18.17 -20.81
N GLU A 263 12.99 -18.60 -19.78
CA GLU A 263 13.02 -19.96 -19.24
C GLU A 263 13.18 -19.90 -17.72
N ASP A 264 12.88 -21.00 -17.03
CA ASP A 264 13.06 -21.08 -15.58
C ASP A 264 14.52 -20.85 -15.18
N ILE A 265 14.76 -19.91 -14.27
CA ILE A 265 16.07 -19.66 -13.66
C ILE A 265 16.06 -20.28 -12.27
N VAL A 266 16.99 -21.20 -11.99
CA VAL A 266 17.06 -21.93 -10.73
C VAL A 266 18.31 -21.52 -9.96
N GLU A 267 18.12 -21.00 -8.74
CA GLU A 267 19.21 -20.60 -7.86
C GLU A 267 19.13 -21.36 -6.51
N PRO A 268 20.26 -21.82 -5.93
CA PRO A 268 20.26 -22.43 -4.61
C PRO A 268 19.74 -21.45 -3.56
N ILE A 269 18.83 -21.91 -2.69
CA ILE A 269 18.17 -21.03 -1.74
C ILE A 269 19.13 -20.42 -0.71
N SER A 270 20.26 -21.10 -0.46
CA SER A 270 21.32 -20.62 0.43
C SER A 270 21.96 -19.30 -0.01
N LYS A 271 21.84 -18.91 -1.29
CA LYS A 271 22.28 -17.59 -1.77
C LYS A 271 21.49 -16.42 -1.16
N PHE A 272 20.29 -16.69 -0.67
CA PHE A 272 19.36 -15.67 -0.15
C PHE A 272 19.27 -15.66 1.37
N ALA A 273 20.04 -16.50 2.07
CA ALA A 273 19.90 -16.67 3.52
C ALA A 273 20.04 -15.36 4.32
N ASP A 274 20.79 -14.39 3.80
CA ASP A 274 20.99 -13.08 4.43
C ASP A 274 19.99 -12.00 3.96
N TRP A 275 19.00 -12.35 3.14
CA TRP A 275 18.03 -11.40 2.60
C TRP A 275 16.88 -11.16 3.59
N PHE A 276 16.61 -9.89 3.87
CA PHE A 276 15.45 -9.46 4.66
C PHE A 276 14.19 -9.41 3.78
N ASN A 277 13.71 -10.59 3.38
CA ASN A 277 12.47 -10.78 2.63
C ASN A 277 11.97 -12.22 2.75
N ILE A 278 10.86 -12.53 2.06
CA ILE A 278 10.21 -13.84 2.08
C ILE A 278 11.10 -14.99 1.60
N VAL A 279 12.04 -14.72 0.70
CA VAL A 279 12.97 -15.74 0.20
C VAL A 279 14.02 -16.07 1.26
N GLY A 280 14.59 -15.06 1.93
CA GLY A 280 15.62 -15.27 2.94
C GLY A 280 15.11 -16.00 4.18
N CYS A 281 13.98 -15.56 4.72
CA CYS A 281 13.39 -16.20 5.90
C CYS A 281 12.72 -17.54 5.61
N SER A 282 12.48 -17.90 4.33
CA SER A 282 11.95 -19.21 3.96
C SER A 282 12.78 -20.39 4.49
N ILE A 283 14.06 -20.17 4.81
CA ILE A 283 14.96 -21.24 5.24
C ILE A 283 14.60 -21.76 6.64
N THR A 284 14.18 -20.85 7.52
CA THR A 284 13.92 -21.09 8.94
C THR A 284 12.44 -20.95 9.31
N GLY A 285 11.62 -20.44 8.40
CA GLY A 285 10.30 -19.90 8.73
C GLY A 285 10.41 -18.40 9.00
N CYS A 286 9.41 -17.65 8.57
CA CYS A 286 9.43 -16.20 8.61
C CYS A 286 8.77 -15.67 9.86
N THR A 287 9.52 -14.86 10.61
CA THR A 287 9.02 -14.12 11.77
C THR A 287 8.50 -12.75 11.37
N ARG A 288 7.88 -12.05 12.32
CA ARG A 288 7.50 -10.65 12.15
C ARG A 288 8.68 -9.77 11.74
N ASN A 289 9.85 -9.97 12.36
CA ASN A 289 11.04 -9.14 12.13
C ASN A 289 11.65 -9.35 10.74
N ASP A 290 11.47 -10.54 10.18
CA ASP A 290 11.98 -10.85 8.84
C ASP A 290 11.15 -10.17 7.74
N LEU A 291 9.85 -9.99 8.00
CA LEU A 291 8.86 -9.54 7.01
C LEU A 291 8.29 -8.14 7.28
N ASN A 292 8.72 -7.48 8.36
CA ASN A 292 8.29 -6.13 8.69
C ASN A 292 9.46 -5.28 9.16
N GLY A 293 9.60 -4.09 8.58
CA GLY A 293 10.58 -3.13 9.05
C GLY A 293 10.65 -1.85 8.24
N PHE A 294 11.48 -0.93 8.72
CA PHE A 294 11.85 0.29 8.03
C PHE A 294 13.36 0.46 8.10
N SER A 295 13.99 0.87 7.00
CA SER A 295 15.44 1.13 7.00
C SER A 295 15.81 2.29 6.08
N LEU A 296 16.95 2.88 6.39
CA LEU A 296 17.65 3.82 5.52
C LEU A 296 18.81 3.11 4.85
N GLU A 297 18.74 2.95 3.53
CA GLU A 297 19.85 2.42 2.74
C GLU A 297 20.76 3.56 2.29
N ASP A 298 22.04 3.45 2.63
CA ASP A 298 23.11 4.37 2.25
C ASP A 298 24.41 3.60 1.97
N PHE A 299 24.49 2.94 0.82
CA PHE A 299 25.63 2.09 0.48
C PHE A 299 25.88 2.02 -1.04
N ASP A 300 27.06 1.55 -1.41
CA ASP A 300 27.46 1.29 -2.79
C ASP A 300 27.11 -0.15 -3.18
N ASP A 301 26.28 -0.32 -4.20
CA ASP A 301 25.92 -1.62 -4.76
C ASP A 301 26.59 -1.79 -6.12
N GLU A 302 27.84 -2.26 -6.11
CA GLU A 302 28.65 -2.51 -7.32
C GLU A 302 28.77 -1.28 -8.25
N GLY A 303 28.85 -0.07 -7.66
CA GLY A 303 28.92 1.20 -8.38
C GLY A 303 27.57 1.92 -8.50
N ASP A 304 26.46 1.28 -8.11
CA ASP A 304 25.12 1.88 -8.04
C ASP A 304 24.81 2.32 -6.60
N TRP A 305 25.20 3.56 -6.28
CA TRP A 305 24.97 4.14 -4.96
C TRP A 305 23.49 4.28 -4.62
N LYS A 306 23.09 3.66 -3.50
CA LYS A 306 21.74 3.76 -2.93
C LYS A 306 21.71 4.84 -1.86
N TYR A 307 20.69 5.69 -1.93
CA TYR A 307 20.29 6.57 -0.82
C TYR A 307 18.77 6.67 -0.82
N ARG A 308 18.12 5.79 -0.06
CA ARG A 308 16.67 5.60 -0.11
C ARG A 308 16.14 5.08 1.22
N SER A 309 14.90 5.43 1.54
CA SER A 309 14.15 4.72 2.58
C SER A 309 13.54 3.46 1.99
N VAL A 310 13.52 2.38 2.77
CA VAL A 310 12.88 1.11 2.43
C VAL A 310 11.93 0.74 3.58
N ALA A 311 10.70 0.38 3.24
CA ALA A 311 9.73 -0.16 4.18
C ALA A 311 9.23 -1.51 3.68
N LEU A 312 9.21 -2.49 4.57
CA LEU A 312 8.71 -3.84 4.32
C LEU A 312 7.55 -4.10 5.29
N ASN A 313 6.43 -4.61 4.79
CA ASN A 313 5.25 -4.87 5.59
C ASN A 313 4.56 -6.15 5.13
N PHE A 314 4.34 -7.09 6.04
CA PHE A 314 3.61 -8.32 5.75
C PHE A 314 2.36 -8.41 6.60
N ASP A 315 1.25 -8.74 5.96
CA ASP A 315 -0.01 -9.00 6.64
C ASP A 315 -0.34 -10.51 6.58
N PRO A 316 -0.27 -11.22 7.71
CA PRO A 316 -0.59 -12.65 7.77
C PRO A 316 -2.03 -12.98 7.39
N SER A 317 -2.96 -12.02 7.49
CA SER A 317 -4.36 -12.27 7.13
C SER A 317 -4.56 -12.28 5.62
N THR A 318 -3.82 -11.43 4.89
CA THR A 318 -3.91 -11.30 3.42
C THR A 318 -2.81 -12.08 2.70
N GLU A 319 -1.81 -12.60 3.44
CA GLU A 319 -0.57 -13.18 2.91
C GLU A 319 0.19 -12.26 1.94
N LEU A 320 -0.03 -10.95 2.08
CA LEU A 320 0.53 -9.92 1.22
C LEU A 320 1.76 -9.31 1.86
N LEU A 321 2.90 -9.45 1.18
CA LEU A 321 4.11 -8.69 1.46
C LEU A 321 4.14 -7.45 0.57
N MET A 322 4.27 -6.28 1.20
CA MET A 322 4.44 -5.00 0.54
C MET A 322 5.85 -4.47 0.81
N GLU A 323 6.59 -4.13 -0.24
CA GLU A 323 7.86 -3.39 -0.15
C GLU A 323 7.69 -2.00 -0.79
N LYS A 324 8.24 -0.97 -0.17
CA LYS A 324 8.16 0.41 -0.63
C LYS A 324 9.50 1.05 -0.54
N VAL A 325 9.91 1.73 -1.61
CA VAL A 325 11.16 2.48 -1.62
C VAL A 325 10.97 3.90 -2.12
N GLN A 326 11.72 4.82 -1.53
CA GLN A 326 11.76 6.22 -1.93
C GLN A 326 13.19 6.75 -1.92
N GLY A 327 13.63 7.27 -3.06
CA GLY A 327 14.90 7.98 -3.15
C GLY A 327 14.86 9.28 -2.33
N LEU A 328 15.95 9.55 -1.61
CA LEU A 328 16.03 10.65 -0.64
C LEU A 328 16.83 11.86 -1.14
N GLY A 329 17.00 11.98 -2.45
CA GLY A 329 17.71 13.12 -3.03
C GLY A 329 19.19 12.89 -3.27
N ARG A 330 19.88 13.99 -3.58
CA ARG A 330 21.32 13.97 -3.87
C ARG A 330 22.11 13.69 -2.61
N LYS A 331 23.23 13.00 -2.79
CA LYS A 331 24.24 12.76 -1.76
C LYS A 331 25.63 12.83 -2.39
N LYS A 332 26.69 12.78 -1.58
CA LYS A 332 28.08 12.89 -2.04
C LYS A 332 28.37 12.04 -3.29
N ASN A 333 27.88 10.80 -3.32
CA ASN A 333 28.11 9.85 -4.41
C ASN A 333 26.89 9.72 -5.37
N ILE A 334 25.83 10.50 -5.15
CA ILE A 334 24.58 10.47 -5.94
C ILE A 334 24.32 11.87 -6.49
N HIS A 335 24.70 12.07 -7.75
CA HIS A 335 24.65 13.38 -8.40
C HIS A 335 23.32 13.66 -9.14
N HIS A 336 22.49 12.64 -9.37
CA HIS A 336 21.16 12.81 -9.96
C HIS A 336 20.10 13.15 -8.90
N HIS A 337 18.88 13.52 -9.31
CA HIS A 337 17.84 13.95 -8.36
C HIS A 337 17.44 12.88 -7.34
N ASN A 338 17.48 11.59 -7.71
CA ASN A 338 17.20 10.47 -6.80
C ASN A 338 15.84 10.57 -6.10
N ARG A 339 14.79 10.70 -6.91
CA ARG A 339 13.39 10.87 -6.45
C ARG A 339 12.49 9.70 -6.86
N THR A 340 13.11 8.56 -7.13
CA THR A 340 12.38 7.34 -7.52
C THR A 340 11.44 6.91 -6.40
N GLU A 341 10.22 6.54 -6.75
CA GLU A 341 9.29 5.85 -5.84
C GLU A 341 8.82 4.56 -6.50
N MET A 342 8.90 3.46 -5.76
CA MET A 342 8.46 2.14 -6.22
C MET A 342 7.75 1.38 -5.09
N LEU A 343 6.88 0.48 -5.51
CA LEU A 343 6.04 -0.36 -4.66
C LEU A 343 6.09 -1.79 -5.21
N TRP A 344 6.29 -2.76 -4.34
CA TRP A 344 6.18 -4.18 -4.66
C TRP A 344 5.03 -4.79 -3.88
N PHE A 345 4.38 -5.75 -4.50
CA PHE A 345 3.46 -6.68 -3.87
C PHE A 345 3.92 -8.09 -4.17
N THR A 346 4.21 -8.87 -3.13
CA THR A 346 4.51 -10.29 -3.25
C THR A 346 3.46 -11.07 -2.46
N TYR A 347 2.81 -12.03 -3.12
CA TYR A 347 1.75 -12.84 -2.52
C TYR A 347 1.65 -14.19 -3.22
N PRO A 348 1.11 -15.23 -2.56
CA PRO A 348 0.96 -16.55 -3.18
C PRO A 348 0.16 -16.48 -4.48
N ASN A 349 0.62 -17.15 -5.52
CA ASN A 349 -0.02 -17.18 -6.83
C ASN A 349 -1.18 -18.18 -6.83
N THR A 350 -2.27 -17.82 -6.14
CA THR A 350 -3.54 -18.56 -6.09
C THR A 350 -4.63 -17.72 -6.75
N ASN A 351 -5.73 -18.36 -7.19
CA ASN A 351 -6.89 -17.66 -7.77
C ASN A 351 -7.70 -16.84 -6.75
N GLU A 352 -7.31 -16.88 -5.48
CA GLU A 352 -7.95 -16.20 -4.35
C GLU A 352 -7.48 -14.75 -4.19
N HIS A 353 -6.43 -14.35 -4.91
CA HIS A 353 -5.78 -13.02 -4.80
C HIS A 353 -6.07 -12.09 -5.99
N ASP A 354 -7.21 -12.30 -6.65
CA ASP A 354 -7.82 -11.33 -7.55
C ASP A 354 -8.92 -10.58 -6.80
N ILE A 355 -9.07 -9.28 -7.03
CA ILE A 355 -10.05 -8.44 -6.33
C ILE A 355 -11.38 -8.50 -7.10
N ASP A 356 -12.41 -9.07 -6.49
CA ASP A 356 -13.76 -9.07 -7.06
C ASP A 356 -14.37 -7.69 -6.87
N TYR A 357 -14.42 -6.88 -7.91
CA TYR A 357 -14.94 -5.52 -7.79
C TYR A 357 -16.47 -5.45 -7.85
N LEU A 358 -17.18 -6.56 -8.13
CA LEU A 358 -18.63 -6.55 -8.23
C LEU A 358 -19.26 -6.23 -6.89
N GLY A 359 -20.42 -5.58 -6.95
CA GLY A 359 -21.22 -5.33 -5.76
C GLY A 359 -21.51 -3.87 -5.50
N VAL A 360 -22.07 -3.61 -4.32
CA VAL A 360 -22.42 -2.27 -3.87
C VAL A 360 -21.24 -1.65 -3.14
N TRP A 361 -20.85 -0.46 -3.57
CA TRP A 361 -19.77 0.33 -3.00
C TRP A 361 -20.31 1.67 -2.50
N GLN A 362 -19.98 2.00 -1.24
CA GLN A 362 -20.22 3.33 -0.70
C GLN A 362 -19.03 4.23 -1.03
N GLN A 363 -19.30 5.34 -1.72
CA GLN A 363 -18.31 6.38 -2.00
C GLN A 363 -18.48 7.55 -1.04
N THR A 364 -17.44 7.89 -0.29
CA THR A 364 -17.32 9.17 0.42
C THR A 364 -16.35 10.07 -0.33
N GLN A 365 -16.85 11.18 -0.87
CA GLN A 365 -16.06 12.11 -1.67
C GLN A 365 -15.79 13.40 -0.87
N TYR A 366 -14.53 13.81 -0.87
CA TYR A 366 -14.04 15.05 -0.30
C TYR A 366 -13.58 15.94 -1.46
N HIS A 367 -14.28 17.04 -1.65
CA HIS A 367 -13.92 18.07 -2.64
C HIS A 367 -13.93 19.42 -1.95
N GLN A 368 -12.76 20.06 -1.90
CA GLN A 368 -12.51 21.30 -1.16
C GLN A 368 -12.90 21.19 0.32
N GLN A 369 -14.02 21.81 0.73
CA GLN A 369 -14.56 21.78 2.09
C GLN A 369 -15.90 21.04 2.19
N SER A 370 -16.31 20.36 1.12
CA SER A 370 -17.56 19.60 1.06
C SER A 370 -17.28 18.10 1.11
N MET A 371 -18.12 17.39 1.86
CA MET A 371 -18.15 15.94 1.92
C MET A 371 -19.49 15.47 1.36
N THR A 372 -19.48 14.59 0.38
CA THR A 372 -20.68 14.01 -0.21
C THR A 372 -20.59 12.49 -0.20
N GLN A 373 -21.68 11.83 0.17
CA GLN A 373 -21.80 10.38 0.10
C GLN A 373 -22.66 9.98 -1.09
N SER A 374 -22.26 8.92 -1.77
CA SER A 374 -23.04 8.33 -2.87
C SER A 374 -22.85 6.82 -2.88
N CYS A 375 -23.81 6.12 -3.47
CA CYS A 375 -23.79 4.66 -3.57
C CYS A 375 -23.64 4.26 -5.03
N LEU A 376 -22.65 3.42 -5.28
CA LEU A 376 -22.36 2.87 -6.58
C LEU A 376 -22.65 1.38 -6.58
N LEU A 377 -23.11 0.90 -7.73
CA LEU A 377 -23.19 -0.50 -8.03
C LEU A 377 -22.22 -0.79 -9.17
N MET A 378 -21.18 -1.56 -8.88
CA MET A 378 -20.21 -2.01 -9.87
C MET A 378 -20.66 -3.33 -10.47
N ARG A 379 -20.75 -3.36 -11.81
CA ARG A 379 -21.06 -4.53 -12.62
C ARG A 379 -19.98 -4.70 -13.68
N HIS A 380 -19.94 -5.87 -14.31
CA HIS A 380 -19.06 -6.08 -15.44
C HIS A 380 -19.34 -5.04 -16.55
N GLN A 381 -18.32 -4.25 -16.91
CA GLN A 381 -18.36 -3.14 -17.88
C GLN A 381 -19.31 -1.98 -17.54
N GLN A 382 -19.85 -1.90 -16.32
CA GLN A 382 -20.83 -0.86 -15.95
C GLN A 382 -20.64 -0.36 -14.52
N VAL A 383 -20.82 0.95 -14.33
CA VAL A 383 -20.94 1.58 -13.00
C VAL A 383 -22.27 2.31 -12.94
N MET A 384 -23.14 1.85 -12.03
CA MET A 384 -24.45 2.44 -11.79
C MET A 384 -24.44 3.23 -10.48
N ARG A 385 -25.28 4.25 -10.36
CA ARG A 385 -25.41 5.10 -9.16
C ARG A 385 -26.85 5.08 -8.65
N LEU A 386 -26.99 5.10 -7.33
CA LEU A 386 -28.27 5.36 -6.66
C LEU A 386 -28.69 6.82 -6.90
N PRO A 387 -29.88 7.11 -7.46
CA PRO A 387 -30.27 8.48 -7.84
C PRO A 387 -30.40 9.51 -6.69
N HIS A 388 -30.43 9.05 -5.45
CA HIS A 388 -30.63 9.88 -4.27
C HIS A 388 -29.57 9.59 -3.21
N ASN A 389 -29.25 10.59 -2.39
CA ASN A 389 -28.30 10.42 -1.30
C ASN A 389 -28.86 9.46 -0.24
N ALA A 390 -28.01 8.56 0.23
CA ALA A 390 -28.31 7.66 1.33
C ALA A 390 -27.09 7.59 2.26
N ASP A 391 -27.32 7.65 3.57
CA ASP A 391 -26.26 7.51 4.58
C ASP A 391 -25.72 6.08 4.63
N THR A 392 -26.53 5.10 4.24
CA THR A 392 -26.16 3.69 4.08
C THR A 392 -26.64 3.18 2.74
N CYS A 393 -25.75 2.54 1.99
CA CYS A 393 -26.09 2.04 0.67
C CYS A 393 -27.02 0.82 0.73
N PRO A 394 -28.18 0.86 0.05
CA PRO A 394 -29.07 -0.30 -0.01
C PRO A 394 -28.41 -1.40 -0.85
N THR A 395 -28.60 -2.66 -0.45
CA THR A 395 -28.06 -3.82 -1.16
C THR A 395 -28.89 -4.24 -2.37
N ASP A 396 -30.14 -3.75 -2.48
CA ASP A 396 -30.99 -4.04 -3.64
C ASP A 396 -30.48 -3.33 -4.90
N ALA A 397 -29.85 -4.11 -5.77
CA ALA A 397 -29.28 -3.66 -7.03
C ALA A 397 -30.29 -3.02 -8.00
N SER A 398 -31.60 -3.28 -7.87
CA SER A 398 -32.63 -2.70 -8.74
C SER A 398 -32.83 -1.19 -8.53
N LEU A 399 -32.38 -0.66 -7.39
CA LEU A 399 -32.46 0.76 -7.06
C LEU A 399 -31.41 1.61 -7.79
N TYR A 400 -30.35 1.00 -8.32
CA TYR A 400 -29.23 1.66 -8.98
C TYR A 400 -29.53 1.82 -10.48
N THR A 401 -30.12 2.95 -10.83
CA THR A 401 -30.71 3.17 -12.17
C THR A 401 -29.97 4.20 -13.01
N GLN A 402 -29.06 4.98 -12.43
CA GLN A 402 -28.29 5.98 -13.16
C GLN A 402 -26.96 5.39 -13.66
N ASP A 403 -26.80 5.24 -14.98
CA ASP A 403 -25.52 4.83 -15.55
C ASP A 403 -24.52 6.00 -15.47
N VAL A 404 -23.43 5.79 -14.75
CA VAL A 404 -22.34 6.76 -14.53
C VAL A 404 -21.00 6.21 -15.03
N THR A 405 -21.00 5.16 -15.85
CA THR A 405 -19.80 4.46 -16.31
C THR A 405 -18.74 5.42 -16.88
N GLN A 406 -19.16 6.43 -17.64
CA GLN A 406 -18.24 7.42 -18.22
C GLN A 406 -17.60 8.36 -17.17
N GLU A 407 -18.26 8.63 -16.05
CA GLU A 407 -17.72 9.44 -14.94
C GLU A 407 -16.58 8.71 -14.20
N TYR A 408 -16.53 7.39 -14.34
CA TYR A 408 -15.54 6.49 -13.74
C TYR A 408 -14.72 5.74 -14.81
N ALA A 409 -14.50 6.35 -15.98
CA ALA A 409 -13.71 5.72 -17.04
C ALA A 409 -12.23 5.47 -16.65
N ASP A 410 -11.77 6.04 -15.54
CA ASP A 410 -10.50 5.72 -14.88
C ASP A 410 -10.52 4.43 -14.05
N MET A 411 -11.68 3.85 -13.74
CA MET A 411 -11.82 2.48 -13.22
C MET A 411 -11.71 1.47 -14.36
N TRP A 412 -10.60 1.54 -15.10
CA TRP A 412 -10.43 0.80 -16.37
C TRP A 412 -10.51 -0.73 -16.22
N TRP A 413 -10.19 -1.27 -15.05
CA TRP A 413 -10.33 -2.69 -14.71
C TRP A 413 -11.78 -3.19 -14.74
N VAL A 414 -12.78 -2.29 -14.68
CA VAL A 414 -14.20 -2.65 -14.83
C VAL A 414 -14.49 -3.27 -16.20
N ASN A 415 -13.60 -3.05 -17.16
CA ASN A 415 -13.66 -3.62 -18.51
C ASN A 415 -12.71 -4.80 -18.74
N ASN A 416 -12.12 -5.38 -17.67
CA ASN A 416 -11.40 -6.65 -17.78
C ASN A 416 -12.35 -7.74 -18.29
N ASP A 417 -11.81 -8.79 -18.93
CA ASP A 417 -12.61 -9.89 -19.48
C ASP A 417 -13.38 -10.66 -18.39
N GLU A 418 -12.76 -10.82 -17.23
CA GLU A 418 -13.39 -11.34 -16.01
C GLU A 418 -13.70 -10.17 -15.07
N PRO A 419 -14.74 -10.26 -14.23
CA PRO A 419 -15.14 -9.20 -13.30
C PRO A 419 -14.22 -9.10 -12.07
N LYS A 420 -12.92 -9.17 -12.31
CA LYS A 420 -11.85 -9.19 -11.33
C LYS A 420 -10.80 -8.16 -11.70
N ALA A 421 -10.20 -7.52 -10.70
CA ALA A 421 -9.10 -6.58 -10.89
C ALA A 421 -7.81 -7.13 -10.30
N GLU A 422 -6.70 -6.90 -10.99
CA GLU A 422 -5.38 -7.15 -10.41
C GLU A 422 -4.97 -6.00 -9.50
N LEU A 423 -4.23 -6.32 -8.44
CA LEU A 423 -3.77 -5.34 -7.44
C LEU A 423 -2.99 -4.16 -8.05
N ALA A 424 -2.25 -4.40 -9.15
CA ALA A 424 -1.57 -3.34 -9.90
C ALA A 424 -2.53 -2.31 -10.50
N GLN A 425 -3.67 -2.76 -11.04
CA GLN A 425 -4.64 -1.90 -11.71
C GLN A 425 -5.29 -0.91 -10.74
N MET A 426 -5.46 -1.31 -9.48
CA MET A 426 -6.01 -0.49 -8.39
C MET A 426 -4.95 0.27 -7.59
N ASN A 427 -3.67 0.21 -7.99
CA ASN A 427 -2.56 0.87 -7.31
C ASN A 427 -1.69 1.70 -8.27
N VAL A 428 -2.22 2.17 -9.38
CA VAL A 428 -1.47 2.94 -10.38
C VAL A 428 -2.08 4.31 -10.61
N MET A 429 -1.25 5.28 -10.99
CA MET A 429 -1.75 6.51 -11.59
C MET A 429 -2.17 6.24 -13.03
N VAL A 430 -3.36 6.68 -13.41
CA VAL A 430 -3.86 6.61 -14.78
C VAL A 430 -4.01 8.01 -15.38
N ARG A 431 -3.69 8.10 -16.66
CA ARG A 431 -3.97 9.27 -17.49
C ARG A 431 -5.11 8.89 -18.44
N TRP A 432 -6.21 9.61 -18.38
CA TRP A 432 -7.46 9.21 -19.02
C TRP A 432 -8.23 10.41 -19.57
N SER A 433 -9.24 10.14 -20.39
CA SER A 433 -10.00 11.17 -21.09
C SER A 433 -11.34 10.61 -21.56
N THR A 434 -12.44 11.27 -21.23
CA THR A 434 -13.78 10.98 -21.80
C THR A 434 -13.94 11.58 -23.19
N THR A 435 -13.24 12.69 -23.46
CA THR A 435 -13.17 13.35 -24.76
C THR A 435 -11.72 13.60 -25.18
N PRO A 436 -11.37 13.66 -26.47
CA PRO A 436 -9.98 13.86 -26.91
C PRO A 436 -9.32 15.16 -26.44
N ALA A 437 -10.11 16.16 -26.04
CA ALA A 437 -9.63 17.47 -25.61
C ALA A 437 -9.32 17.54 -24.10
N GLU A 438 -9.84 16.62 -23.31
CA GLU A 438 -9.67 16.59 -21.85
C GLU A 438 -8.58 15.59 -21.47
N ILE A 439 -7.75 15.96 -20.49
CA ILE A 439 -6.72 15.08 -19.93
C ILE A 439 -6.91 15.10 -18.43
N ASN A 440 -7.31 13.95 -17.90
CA ASN A 440 -7.51 13.75 -16.47
C ASN A 440 -6.42 12.82 -15.93
N TYR A 441 -6.02 13.05 -14.69
CA TYR A 441 -5.16 12.17 -13.94
C TYR A 441 -5.88 11.68 -12.69
N THR A 442 -5.82 10.37 -12.49
CA THR A 442 -6.31 9.74 -11.27
C THR A 442 -5.23 8.85 -10.70
N THR A 443 -4.92 8.96 -9.41
CA THR A 443 -4.18 7.92 -8.71
C THR A 443 -5.13 7.02 -7.95
N TRP A 444 -5.03 5.72 -8.21
CA TRP A 444 -5.70 4.70 -7.42
C TRP A 444 -4.75 4.13 -6.35
N GLU A 445 -5.32 3.83 -5.19
CA GLU A 445 -4.64 3.16 -4.09
C GLU A 445 -5.61 2.20 -3.40
N TYR A 446 -5.28 0.92 -3.44
CA TYR A 446 -6.01 -0.13 -2.75
C TYR A 446 -5.07 -0.86 -1.83
N LEU A 447 -5.39 -0.86 -0.54
CA LEU A 447 -4.70 -1.69 0.45
C LEU A 447 -5.65 -2.85 0.80
N PRO A 448 -5.35 -4.08 0.34
CA PRO A 448 -6.12 -5.26 0.69
C PRO A 448 -6.22 -5.42 2.20
N ALA A 449 -7.40 -5.84 2.66
CA ALA A 449 -7.61 -6.20 4.06
C ALA A 449 -8.57 -7.39 4.15
N GLY A 450 -8.38 -8.20 5.19
CA GLY A 450 -9.09 -9.47 5.36
C GLY A 450 -8.63 -10.57 4.39
N ALA A 451 -8.98 -11.83 4.69
CA ALA A 451 -8.45 -13.00 3.97
C ALA A 451 -8.79 -13.03 2.47
N THR A 452 -9.93 -12.48 2.08
CA THR A 452 -10.38 -12.41 0.68
C THR A 452 -9.98 -11.11 -0.02
N TRP A 453 -9.22 -10.23 0.65
CA TRP A 453 -8.82 -8.91 0.17
C TRP A 453 -9.97 -7.91 -0.04
N GLU A 454 -11.23 -8.28 0.20
CA GLU A 454 -12.43 -7.45 -0.08
C GLU A 454 -12.75 -6.39 0.99
N GLN A 455 -12.08 -6.42 2.14
CA GLN A 455 -12.36 -5.50 3.26
C GLN A 455 -11.49 -4.25 3.24
N GLY A 456 -10.70 -4.07 2.17
CA GLY A 456 -9.83 -2.92 1.96
C GLY A 456 -10.61 -1.64 1.63
N ILE A 457 -9.91 -0.50 1.72
CA ILE A 457 -10.44 0.77 1.21
C ILE A 457 -9.75 1.09 -0.11
N LEU A 458 -10.55 1.38 -1.13
CA LEU A 458 -10.07 1.92 -2.39
C LEU A 458 -10.11 3.45 -2.33
N TYR A 459 -8.99 4.09 -2.62
CA TYR A 459 -8.89 5.54 -2.74
C TYR A 459 -8.73 5.94 -4.20
N ARG A 460 -9.50 6.97 -4.59
CA ARG A 460 -9.39 7.68 -5.88
C ARG A 460 -8.95 9.10 -5.61
N TYR A 461 -7.74 9.44 -6.04
CA TYR A 461 -7.22 10.81 -6.00
C TYR A 461 -7.34 11.40 -7.39
N GLN A 462 -8.20 12.41 -7.60
CA GLN A 462 -8.28 13.15 -8.86
C GLN A 462 -7.38 14.38 -8.80
N GLN A 463 -6.53 14.54 -9.82
CA GLN A 463 -5.33 15.34 -9.69
C GLN A 463 -4.98 16.14 -10.94
N ASP A 464 -4.30 17.25 -10.72
CA ASP A 464 -3.58 18.00 -11.73
C ASP A 464 -2.09 17.65 -11.67
N VAL A 465 -1.48 17.35 -12.82
CA VAL A 465 -0.06 17.04 -12.92
C VAL A 465 0.65 18.18 -13.65
N LEU A 466 1.48 18.92 -12.92
CA LEU A 466 2.19 20.10 -13.39
C LEU A 466 3.69 19.85 -13.41
N ARG A 467 4.39 20.40 -14.39
CA ARG A 467 5.84 20.25 -14.52
C ARG A 467 6.58 21.35 -13.75
N ASN A 468 7.43 20.97 -12.80
CA ASN A 468 8.32 21.90 -12.11
C ASN A 468 9.49 22.34 -13.01
N ARG A 469 10.15 23.45 -12.62
CA ARG A 469 11.33 23.98 -13.30
C ARG A 469 12.52 23.03 -13.31
N ASP A 470 12.63 22.16 -12.30
CA ASP A 470 13.69 21.17 -12.16
C ASP A 470 13.36 19.85 -12.89
N GLY A 471 12.24 19.79 -13.61
CA GLY A 471 11.85 18.65 -14.44
C GLY A 471 11.02 17.58 -13.71
N SER A 472 10.82 17.69 -12.39
CA SER A 472 9.91 16.78 -11.66
C SER A 472 8.46 17.17 -11.88
N ASP A 473 7.55 16.26 -11.56
CA ASP A 473 6.13 16.59 -11.54
C ASP A 473 5.71 17.04 -10.13
N ARG A 474 4.88 18.08 -10.08
CA ARG A 474 4.06 18.48 -8.94
C ARG A 474 2.65 17.94 -9.21
N ILE A 475 2.07 17.29 -8.21
CA ILE A 475 0.77 16.67 -8.33
C ILE A 475 -0.11 17.33 -7.28
N GLU A 476 -1.22 17.92 -7.72
CA GLU A 476 -2.16 18.60 -6.86
C GLU A 476 -3.48 17.83 -6.88
N THR A 477 -3.86 17.27 -5.74
CA THR A 477 -5.14 16.58 -5.60
C THR A 477 -6.24 17.59 -5.30
N HIS A 478 -7.26 17.62 -6.13
CA HIS A 478 -8.42 18.49 -5.94
C HIS A 478 -9.64 17.73 -5.40
N THR A 479 -9.70 16.40 -5.61
CA THR A 479 -10.76 15.53 -5.07
C THR A 479 -10.18 14.22 -4.56
N ILE A 480 -10.63 13.80 -3.38
CA ILE A 480 -10.37 12.46 -2.83
C ILE A 480 -11.70 11.72 -2.75
N SER A 481 -11.76 10.47 -3.18
CA SER A 481 -12.90 9.59 -2.91
C SER A 481 -12.45 8.30 -2.27
N GLU A 482 -13.13 7.91 -1.20
CA GLU A 482 -12.99 6.65 -0.49
C GLU A 482 -14.12 5.73 -0.91
N PHE A 483 -13.81 4.49 -1.28
CA PHE A 483 -14.78 3.46 -1.60
C PHE A 483 -14.66 2.31 -0.61
N VAL A 484 -15.79 1.95 -0.01
CA VAL A 484 -15.93 0.81 0.90
C VAL A 484 -16.96 -0.14 0.31
N LYS A 485 -16.62 -1.42 0.18
CA LYS A 485 -17.55 -2.45 -0.29
C LYS A 485 -18.59 -2.72 0.81
N VAL A 486 -19.85 -2.65 0.45
CA VAL A 486 -21.00 -2.83 1.36
C VAL A 486 -21.66 -4.19 1.17
N SER A 487 -21.68 -4.71 -0.07
CA SER A 487 -22.29 -6.00 -0.39
C SER A 487 -21.66 -6.60 -1.64
N GLU A 488 -21.45 -7.91 -1.59
CA GLU A 488 -20.93 -8.74 -2.70
C GLU A 488 -22.07 -9.30 -3.57
N ASP A 489 -23.27 -9.48 -2.99
CA ASP A 489 -24.42 -10.12 -3.65
C ASP A 489 -25.15 -9.13 -4.57
N VAL A 490 -24.87 -9.19 -5.87
CA VAL A 490 -25.64 -8.45 -6.89
C VAL A 490 -25.98 -9.29 -8.11
#